data_AF-A0A397SD02-F1
#
_entry.id   AF-A0A397SD02-F1
#
_cell.length_a   1.000
_cell.length_b   1.000
_cell.length_c   1.000
_cell.angle_alpha   90.00
_cell.angle_beta   90.00
_cell.angle_gamma   90.00
#
_symmetry.space_group_name_H-M   'P 1'
#
loop_
_entity.id
_entity.type
_entity.pdbx_description
1 polymer ?
#
loop_
_entity_poly.entity_id
_entity_poly.type
_entity_poly.pdbx_seq_one_letter_code
_entity_poly.pdbx_strand_id
1 'polypeptide(L)'
;MIQTEFTGEDNEFVYAGHRLRIGDHGTFVLCNLHCRELGRHCHIDYCQSESEENCKLGNQGQHINEKVQLNPDRSKDFISHKLFWERTEQQEFSKCDYECSDKMHNKFQGSSTPKSFCELQLFHAHLNPSSNLLNNIGYISLDGHHFNCENPSTHKAVYYIIFVLNHSGSMDNRDKKPIPNFPIYNKLIKNYNNRIGTVYQAVYQFMDARINSAQANQNQILSATRRDSISSILFDHEVFNFARGGTSYELAIQKAGFLITNYFDPKKENIIIFLSDGSCGIPLNQHHIICKQNETKGFPLYLYMVLFGRNSHSHSLEEMAKIAQSYHPTNTSSGALRCQFTRTMNEVNLVSHFTNVAESLRNHKPALLKKIK
;
A
#
# COMPACT_ATOMS: atom_id res chain seq x y z
N MET A 1 -16.52 16.89 44.26
CA MET A 1 -15.54 17.23 43.21
C MET A 1 -14.91 15.93 42.78
N ILE A 2 -15.10 15.51 41.53
CA ILE A 2 -14.43 14.31 41.00
C ILE A 2 -13.04 14.79 40.60
N GLN A 3 -11.99 14.32 41.29
CA GLN A 3 -10.62 14.45 40.80
C GLN A 3 -10.48 13.44 39.67
N THR A 4 -10.37 13.91 38.43
CA THR A 4 -10.11 13.06 37.27
C THR A 4 -8.60 12.92 37.09
N GLU A 5 -8.16 11.71 36.82
CA GLU A 5 -6.77 11.37 36.55
C GLU A 5 -6.68 10.84 35.12
N PHE A 6 -5.76 11.40 34.33
CA PHE A 6 -5.63 11.02 32.93
C PHE A 6 -4.86 9.70 32.78
N THR A 7 -5.41 8.81 31.96
CA THR A 7 -4.82 7.50 31.63
C THR A 7 -4.89 7.30 30.11
N GLY A 8 -3.97 6.51 29.56
CA GLY A 8 -3.91 6.21 28.12
C GLY A 8 -2.86 5.14 27.82
N GLU A 9 -2.89 4.61 26.60
CA GLU A 9 -1.89 3.64 26.12
C GLU A 9 -0.51 4.28 25.94
N ASP A 10 -0.47 5.55 25.53
CA ASP A 10 0.75 6.35 25.36
C ASP A 10 1.01 7.27 26.56
N ASN A 11 2.29 7.39 26.95
CA ASN A 11 2.72 8.21 28.09
C ASN A 11 2.51 9.73 27.91
N GLU A 12 2.38 10.21 26.68
CA GLU A 12 2.16 11.63 26.35
C GLU A 12 1.10 11.76 25.25
N PHE A 13 0.14 12.67 25.44
CA PHE A 13 -0.88 12.98 24.43
C PHE A 13 -1.16 14.49 24.40
N VAL A 14 -1.73 14.99 23.28
CA VAL A 14 -2.02 16.42 23.10
C VAL A 14 -3.51 16.67 23.20
N TYR A 15 -3.92 17.58 24.07
CA TYR A 15 -5.31 17.99 24.27
C TYR A 15 -5.45 19.52 24.26
N ALA A 16 -6.34 20.07 23.43
CA ALA A 16 -6.60 21.52 23.31
C ALA A 16 -5.33 22.39 23.13
N GLY A 17 -4.28 21.84 22.50
CA GLY A 17 -2.99 22.51 22.32
C GLY A 17 -2.01 22.36 23.49
N HIS A 18 -2.39 21.64 24.55
CA HIS A 18 -1.55 21.31 25.70
C HIS A 18 -1.03 19.87 25.59
N ARG A 19 0.25 19.66 25.90
CA ARG A 19 0.82 18.31 26.09
C ARG A 19 0.53 17.86 27.51
N LEU A 20 -0.19 16.74 27.64
CA LEU A 20 -0.55 16.13 28.92
C LEU A 20 0.20 14.81 29.10
N ARG A 21 0.41 14.43 30.37
CA ARG A 21 1.04 13.18 30.79
C ARG A 21 0.08 12.33 31.61
N ILE A 22 0.29 11.02 31.56
CA ILE A 22 -0.40 10.08 32.45
C ILE A 22 -0.12 10.48 33.91
N GLY A 23 -1.19 10.60 34.71
CA GLY A 23 -1.12 11.02 36.12
C GLY A 23 -1.21 12.53 36.38
N ASP A 24 -1.39 13.35 35.34
CA ASP A 24 -1.74 14.76 35.55
C ASP A 24 -3.11 14.86 36.27
N HIS A 25 -3.19 15.71 37.30
CA HIS A 25 -4.42 15.94 38.08
C HIS A 25 -4.99 17.33 37.79
N GLY A 26 -6.31 17.44 37.65
CA GLY A 26 -6.98 18.74 37.54
C GLY A 26 -8.49 18.69 37.77
N THR A 27 -9.04 19.77 38.32
CA THR A 27 -10.49 20.01 38.37
C THR A 27 -10.93 20.57 37.01
N PHE A 28 -10.98 19.73 35.98
CA PHE A 28 -11.61 20.14 34.73
C PHE A 28 -13.13 20.11 34.91
N VAL A 29 -13.76 21.27 34.69
CA VAL A 29 -15.20 21.47 34.73
C VAL A 29 -15.89 20.45 33.82
N LEU A 30 -16.73 19.59 34.40
CA LEU A 30 -17.68 18.67 33.76
C LEU A 30 -17.13 17.87 32.55
N CYS A 31 -16.62 16.66 32.79
CA CYS A 31 -16.18 15.70 31.76
C CYS A 31 -17.18 15.44 30.61
N ASN A 32 -18.49 15.68 30.79
CA ASN A 32 -19.48 15.63 29.71
C ASN A 32 -19.16 16.64 28.58
N LEU A 33 -18.67 17.84 28.90
CA LEU A 33 -18.18 18.78 27.89
C LEU A 33 -16.89 18.31 27.22
N HIS A 34 -15.99 17.69 27.99
CA HIS A 34 -14.68 17.22 27.53
C HIS A 34 -14.80 16.07 26.52
N CYS A 35 -15.66 15.10 26.84
CA CYS A 35 -15.92 13.94 25.99
C CYS A 35 -16.62 14.32 24.69
N ARG A 36 -17.43 15.40 24.71
CA ARG A 36 -18.16 15.88 23.55
C ARG A 36 -17.24 16.34 22.41
N GLU A 37 -16.10 16.95 22.73
CA GLU A 37 -15.13 17.42 21.73
C GLU A 37 -14.23 16.29 21.19
N LEU A 38 -14.06 15.21 21.96
CA LEU A 38 -13.27 14.03 21.57
C LEU A 38 -13.99 13.11 20.58
N GLY A 39 -15.31 13.26 20.41
CA GLY A 39 -16.10 12.40 19.55
C GLY A 39 -16.20 10.97 20.10
N ARG A 40 -16.19 9.95 19.24
CA ARG A 40 -16.31 8.55 19.68
C ARG A 40 -15.02 8.11 20.37
N HIS A 41 -15.14 7.61 21.60
CA HIS A 41 -14.04 7.04 22.38
C HIS A 41 -14.57 6.16 23.52
N CYS A 42 -13.72 5.27 24.02
CA CYS A 42 -13.94 4.49 25.24
C CYS A 42 -13.26 5.15 26.46
N HIS A 43 -13.73 4.79 27.66
CA HIS A 43 -13.07 5.13 28.93
C HIS A 43 -12.36 3.90 29.48
N ILE A 44 -11.41 4.10 30.38
CA ILE A 44 -10.75 3.02 31.11
C ILE A 44 -11.12 3.14 32.59
N ASP A 45 -11.59 2.05 33.19
CA ASP A 45 -11.85 1.96 34.63
C ASP A 45 -11.31 0.64 35.18
N TYR A 46 -11.19 0.53 36.50
CA TYR A 46 -10.77 -0.70 37.14
C TYR A 46 -11.80 -1.80 36.96
N CYS A 47 -11.31 -3.01 36.69
CA CYS A 47 -12.17 -4.17 36.56
C CYS A 47 -12.87 -4.44 37.89
N GLN A 48 -14.19 -4.58 37.85
CA GLN A 48 -15.01 -4.84 39.04
C GLN A 48 -15.09 -6.33 39.39
N SER A 49 -14.66 -7.22 38.49
CA SER A 49 -14.68 -8.67 38.73
C SER A 49 -13.39 -9.14 39.40
N GLU A 50 -13.52 -10.01 40.42
CA GLU A 50 -12.38 -10.56 41.17
C GLU A 50 -11.57 -11.62 40.38
N SER A 51 -12.04 -12.04 39.20
CA SER A 51 -11.37 -13.03 38.35
C SER A 51 -11.48 -12.65 36.86
N GLU A 52 -10.35 -12.60 36.17
CA GLU A 52 -10.23 -12.25 34.73
C GLU A 52 -11.15 -13.12 33.84
N GLU A 53 -11.36 -14.40 34.18
CA GLU A 53 -12.19 -15.33 33.41
C GLU A 53 -13.71 -15.07 33.50
N ASN A 54 -14.17 -14.31 34.49
CA ASN A 54 -15.60 -14.05 34.71
C ASN A 54 -16.02 -12.60 34.38
N CYS A 55 -15.12 -11.77 33.84
CA CYS A 55 -15.46 -10.41 33.44
C CYS A 55 -16.38 -10.44 32.21
N LYS A 56 -17.70 -10.42 32.45
CA LYS A 56 -18.74 -10.39 31.40
C LYS A 56 -19.46 -9.04 31.43
N LEU A 57 -18.80 -7.99 30.94
CA LEU A 57 -19.43 -6.67 30.76
C LEU A 57 -20.36 -6.58 29.53
N GLY A 58 -20.50 -7.68 28.78
CA GLY A 58 -21.34 -7.73 27.59
C GLY A 58 -20.93 -6.66 26.57
N ASN A 59 -21.91 -5.92 26.03
CA ASN A 59 -21.68 -4.90 25.01
C ASN A 59 -21.29 -3.54 25.61
N GLN A 60 -21.10 -3.45 26.92
CA GLN A 60 -20.85 -2.18 27.61
C GLN A 60 -19.41 -2.00 28.07
N GLY A 61 -18.58 -3.05 27.99
CA GLY A 61 -17.16 -2.97 28.26
C GLY A 61 -16.38 -4.19 27.75
N GLN A 62 -15.06 -4.04 27.67
CA GLN A 62 -14.13 -5.07 27.21
C GLN A 62 -12.91 -5.11 28.15
N HIS A 63 -12.53 -6.30 28.59
CA HIS A 63 -11.37 -6.47 29.47
C HIS A 63 -10.06 -6.12 28.77
N ILE A 64 -9.18 -5.42 29.48
CA ILE A 64 -7.84 -5.08 29.01
C ILE A 64 -6.85 -6.11 29.55
N ASN A 65 -6.37 -6.98 28.66
CA ASN A 65 -5.38 -8.00 29.01
C ASN A 65 -3.95 -7.44 29.17
N GLU A 66 -3.72 -6.18 28.79
CA GLU A 66 -2.43 -5.51 28.85
C GLU A 66 -2.24 -4.72 30.15
N LYS A 67 -0.99 -4.55 30.57
CA LYS A 67 -0.63 -3.80 31.77
C LYS A 67 -0.69 -2.29 31.53
N VAL A 68 -1.88 -1.73 31.59
CA VAL A 68 -2.14 -0.31 31.37
C VAL A 68 -1.91 0.51 32.65
N GLN A 69 -1.26 1.67 32.54
CA GLN A 69 -1.07 2.61 33.64
C GLN A 69 -2.35 3.44 33.88
N LEU A 70 -2.63 3.91 35.10
CA LEU A 70 -1.86 3.76 36.34
C LEU A 70 -2.19 2.46 37.07
N ASN A 71 -1.28 1.98 37.93
CA ASN A 71 -1.40 0.70 38.64
C ASN A 71 -1.48 -0.50 37.67
N PRO A 72 -0.37 -0.88 37.02
CA PRO A 72 -0.35 -1.88 35.94
C PRO A 72 -0.70 -3.30 36.43
N ASP A 73 -0.58 -3.55 37.73
CA ASP A 73 -0.92 -4.85 38.34
C ASP A 73 -2.38 -4.94 38.77
N ARG A 74 -3.16 -3.88 38.59
CA ARG A 74 -4.61 -3.89 38.80
C ARG A 74 -5.32 -3.95 37.45
N SER A 75 -6.09 -5.02 37.25
CA SER A 75 -6.82 -5.26 36.01
C SER A 75 -7.83 -4.16 35.71
N LYS A 76 -8.00 -3.84 34.42
CA LYS A 76 -8.81 -2.72 33.93
C LYS A 76 -9.71 -3.17 32.78
N ASP A 77 -10.80 -2.45 32.60
CA ASP A 77 -11.74 -2.64 31.51
C ASP A 77 -11.84 -1.35 30.70
N PHE A 78 -11.94 -1.48 29.38
CA PHE A 78 -12.54 -0.44 28.56
C PHE A 78 -14.03 -0.43 28.87
N ILE A 79 -14.59 0.73 29.16
CA ILE A 79 -16.00 0.90 29.46
C ILE A 79 -16.62 1.95 28.55
N SER A 80 -17.90 1.74 28.23
CA SER A 80 -18.71 2.69 27.49
C SER A 80 -19.00 3.94 28.33
N HIS A 81 -19.28 5.05 27.64
CA HIS A 81 -19.77 6.27 28.28
C HIS A 81 -20.99 6.03 29.17
N LYS A 82 -21.90 5.15 28.72
CA LYS A 82 -23.09 4.76 29.45
C LYS A 82 -22.79 4.19 30.83
N LEU A 83 -21.85 3.26 30.91
CA LEU A 83 -21.43 2.68 32.19
C LEU A 83 -20.77 3.72 33.08
N PHE A 84 -19.96 4.59 32.49
CA PHE A 84 -19.21 5.57 33.27
C PHE A 84 -20.08 6.70 33.86
N TRP A 85 -21.13 7.14 33.16
CA TRP A 85 -21.91 8.33 33.56
C TRP A 85 -23.37 8.08 34.01
N GLU A 86 -23.90 6.86 33.90
CA GLU A 86 -25.27 6.45 34.27
C GLU A 86 -26.46 7.29 33.72
N ARG A 87 -26.28 8.43 33.02
CA ARG A 87 -27.39 9.24 32.45
C ARG A 87 -27.05 10.00 31.15
N THR A 88 -28.03 9.97 30.23
CA THR A 88 -28.20 10.74 28.98
C THR A 88 -27.04 10.71 27.98
N GLU A 89 -27.12 9.79 27.01
CA GLU A 89 -26.17 9.69 25.88
C GLU A 89 -26.74 10.27 24.58
N GLN A 90 -25.86 10.86 23.77
CA GLN A 90 -26.05 10.90 22.31
C GLN A 90 -25.82 9.50 21.74
N GLN A 91 -26.71 9.03 20.86
CA GLN A 91 -26.65 7.70 20.23
C GLN A 91 -25.29 7.39 19.57
N GLU A 92 -24.54 8.43 19.21
CA GLU A 92 -23.23 8.34 18.57
C GLU A 92 -22.12 7.75 19.47
N PHE A 93 -22.15 7.96 20.79
CA PHE A 93 -21.15 7.39 21.72
C PHE A 93 -21.31 5.89 21.94
N SER A 94 -22.45 5.32 21.55
CA SER A 94 -22.67 3.87 21.60
C SER A 94 -22.04 3.13 20.43
N LYS A 95 -21.45 3.84 19.46
CA LYS A 95 -20.84 3.28 18.25
C LYS A 95 -19.31 3.21 18.36
N CYS A 96 -18.74 2.26 17.64
CA CYS A 96 -17.30 2.05 17.54
C CYS A 96 -16.57 3.32 17.07
N ASP A 97 -15.43 3.57 17.72
CA ASP A 97 -14.53 4.69 17.50
C ASP A 97 -13.51 4.45 16.36
N TYR A 98 -13.54 3.25 15.78
CA TYR A 98 -12.64 2.89 14.68
C TYR A 98 -12.93 3.69 13.40
N GLU A 99 -11.90 4.39 12.91
CA GLU A 99 -11.97 5.26 11.73
C GLU A 99 -11.61 4.53 10.42
N CYS A 100 -12.30 4.89 9.33
CA CYS A 100 -11.99 4.40 7.99
C CYS A 100 -10.65 4.98 7.52
N SER A 101 -9.76 4.12 7.01
CA SER A 101 -8.41 4.50 6.60
C SER A 101 -8.32 5.21 5.24
N ASP A 102 -9.43 5.52 4.58
CA ASP A 102 -9.41 6.21 3.27
C ASP A 102 -8.91 7.66 3.41
N LYS A 103 -7.92 8.01 2.60
CA LYS A 103 -7.37 9.36 2.52
C LYS A 103 -8.38 10.39 2.01
N MET A 104 -9.46 9.96 1.34
CA MET A 104 -10.57 10.84 0.95
C MET A 104 -11.24 11.49 2.18
N HIS A 105 -11.13 10.88 3.36
CA HIS A 105 -11.64 11.45 4.61
C HIS A 105 -10.68 12.45 5.26
N ASN A 106 -9.44 12.58 4.78
CA ASN A 106 -8.39 13.32 5.49
C ASN A 106 -8.04 14.72 4.96
N LYS A 107 -8.53 15.18 3.79
CA LYS A 107 -8.32 16.57 3.33
C LYS A 107 -9.35 17.09 2.33
N PHE A 108 -9.95 18.24 2.67
CA PHE A 108 -9.86 19.47 1.87
C PHE A 108 -9.66 20.66 2.81
N GLN A 109 -8.66 21.50 2.54
CA GLN A 109 -8.53 22.81 3.19
C GLN A 109 -9.83 23.59 2.95
N GLY A 110 -10.56 23.88 4.03
CA GLY A 110 -11.75 24.74 4.00
C GLY A 110 -13.10 24.04 3.83
N SER A 111 -13.16 22.71 3.64
CA SER A 111 -14.42 21.96 3.74
C SER A 111 -14.26 20.75 4.65
N SER A 112 -15.06 20.69 5.71
CA SER A 112 -15.13 19.55 6.62
C SER A 112 -15.83 18.38 5.92
N THR A 113 -15.12 17.64 5.06
CA THR A 113 -15.57 16.29 4.73
C THR A 113 -15.54 15.46 6.02
N PRO A 114 -16.69 14.90 6.46
CA PRO A 114 -16.74 14.21 7.74
C PRO A 114 -15.89 12.94 7.69
N LYS A 115 -15.13 12.69 8.77
CA LYS A 115 -14.50 11.40 9.03
C LYS A 115 -15.55 10.30 8.95
N SER A 116 -15.18 9.13 8.42
CA SER A 116 -16.06 7.96 8.39
C SER A 116 -15.65 6.99 9.49
N PHE A 117 -16.61 6.63 10.36
CA PHE A 117 -16.40 5.72 11.49
C PHE A 117 -17.15 4.40 11.29
N CYS A 118 -16.78 3.39 12.06
CA CYS A 118 -17.49 2.12 12.13
C CYS A 118 -18.94 2.33 12.63
N GLU A 119 -19.93 1.68 12.01
CA GLU A 119 -21.34 1.83 12.35
C GLU A 119 -21.83 0.81 13.39
N LEU A 120 -20.97 -0.11 13.80
CA LEU A 120 -21.27 -1.12 14.82
C LEU A 120 -21.22 -0.52 16.23
N GLN A 121 -21.75 -1.26 17.21
CA GLN A 121 -21.67 -0.89 18.62
C GLN A 121 -20.22 -0.75 19.08
N LEU A 122 -19.97 0.10 20.09
CA LEU A 122 -18.62 0.40 20.61
C LEU A 122 -17.78 -0.86 20.82
N PHE A 123 -18.37 -1.86 21.49
CA PHE A 123 -17.80 -3.19 21.63
C PHE A 123 -18.59 -4.16 20.74
N HIS A 124 -17.99 -4.60 19.65
CA HIS A 124 -18.59 -5.53 18.70
C HIS A 124 -17.66 -6.70 18.38
N ALA A 125 -18.24 -7.86 18.06
CA ALA A 125 -17.49 -8.97 17.50
C ALA A 125 -17.00 -8.64 16.09
N HIS A 126 -15.89 -9.25 15.67
CA HIS A 126 -15.38 -9.10 14.30
C HIS A 126 -16.39 -9.69 13.31
N LEU A 127 -16.95 -8.85 12.43
CA LEU A 127 -17.81 -9.33 11.35
C LEU A 127 -16.99 -9.98 10.24
N ASN A 128 -17.55 -10.99 9.59
CA ASN A 128 -16.93 -11.60 8.41
C ASN A 128 -17.04 -10.64 7.21
N PRO A 129 -15.96 -10.32 6.48
CA PRO A 129 -16.01 -9.46 5.29
C PRO A 129 -16.94 -9.94 4.18
N SER A 130 -17.26 -11.25 4.15
CA SER A 130 -18.20 -11.86 3.20
C SER A 130 -19.65 -11.90 3.70
N SER A 131 -19.94 -11.34 4.87
CA SER A 131 -21.30 -11.29 5.40
C SER A 131 -22.15 -10.26 4.66
N ASN A 132 -23.45 -10.55 4.53
CA ASN A 132 -24.38 -9.65 3.86
C ASN A 132 -24.55 -8.38 4.70
N LEU A 133 -24.34 -7.23 4.06
CA LEU A 133 -24.54 -5.92 4.68
C LEU A 133 -26.03 -5.74 4.99
N LEU A 134 -26.35 -5.40 6.25
CA LEU A 134 -27.71 -5.22 6.76
C LEU A 134 -28.58 -4.30 5.87
N ASN A 135 -27.98 -3.35 5.17
CA ASN A 135 -28.67 -2.39 4.28
C ASN A 135 -28.10 -2.34 2.85
N ASN A 136 -27.22 -3.26 2.42
CA ASN A 136 -26.47 -3.20 1.13
C ASN A 136 -25.69 -1.89 0.88
N ILE A 137 -25.46 -1.08 1.90
CA ILE A 137 -24.70 0.17 1.83
C ILE A 137 -23.38 -0.03 2.57
N GLY A 138 -22.28 0.36 1.92
CA GLY A 138 -20.95 0.36 2.54
C GLY A 138 -20.12 -0.92 2.34
N TYR A 139 -19.21 -1.20 3.27
CA TYR A 139 -18.36 -2.41 3.28
C TYR A 139 -17.93 -2.82 4.69
N ILE A 140 -17.55 -4.09 4.85
CA ILE A 140 -16.92 -4.62 6.07
C ILE A 140 -15.42 -4.76 5.82
N SER A 141 -14.60 -4.13 6.67
CA SER A 141 -13.14 -4.25 6.64
C SER A 141 -12.67 -5.64 7.10
N LEU A 142 -11.39 -5.96 6.91
CA LEU A 142 -10.90 -7.31 7.20
C LEU A 142 -10.84 -7.62 8.71
N ASP A 143 -10.75 -6.59 9.56
CA ASP A 143 -10.92 -6.63 11.02
C ASP A 143 -12.40 -6.57 11.43
N GLY A 144 -13.33 -6.58 10.48
CA GLY A 144 -14.75 -6.74 10.79
C GLY A 144 -15.45 -5.47 11.25
N HIS A 145 -14.89 -4.28 11.00
CA HIS A 145 -15.59 -3.01 11.16
C HIS A 145 -16.46 -2.71 9.93
N HIS A 146 -17.66 -2.16 10.13
CA HIS A 146 -18.60 -1.83 9.05
C HIS A 146 -18.60 -0.33 8.81
N PHE A 147 -18.36 0.10 7.57
CA PHE A 147 -18.40 1.51 7.16
C PHE A 147 -19.47 1.72 6.11
N ASN A 148 -20.15 2.87 6.13
CA ASN A 148 -21.13 3.26 5.10
C ASN A 148 -20.49 3.87 3.84
N CYS A 149 -19.19 4.19 3.85
CA CYS A 149 -18.48 4.71 2.69
C CYS A 149 -18.12 3.60 1.68
N GLU A 150 -17.72 3.99 0.47
CA GLU A 150 -17.27 3.02 -0.54
C GLU A 150 -15.97 2.34 -0.07
N ASN A 151 -15.81 1.05 -0.40
CA ASN A 151 -14.65 0.30 0.02
C ASN A 151 -13.37 0.91 -0.59
N PRO A 152 -12.39 1.37 0.21
CA PRO A 152 -11.14 1.92 -0.32
C PRO A 152 -10.37 0.92 -1.20
N SER A 153 -10.66 -0.38 -1.04
CA SER A 153 -10.10 -1.48 -1.81
C SER A 153 -10.74 -1.66 -3.20
N THR A 154 -11.93 -1.11 -3.48
CA THR A 154 -12.55 -1.12 -4.83
C THR A 154 -11.94 -0.03 -5.73
N HIS A 155 -11.38 1.03 -5.14
CA HIS A 155 -10.72 2.13 -5.85
C HIS A 155 -9.22 1.94 -6.10
N LYS A 156 -8.60 0.87 -5.58
CA LYS A 156 -7.17 0.61 -5.80
C LYS A 156 -6.99 -0.23 -7.07
N ALA A 157 -6.22 0.27 -8.02
CA ALA A 157 -5.80 -0.49 -9.19
C ALA A 157 -5.03 -1.74 -8.76
N VAL A 158 -5.37 -2.84 -9.39
CA VAL A 158 -4.66 -4.10 -9.30
C VAL A 158 -3.85 -4.25 -10.58
N TYR A 159 -2.59 -4.65 -10.46
CA TYR A 159 -1.69 -4.71 -11.61
C TYR A 159 -1.25 -6.13 -11.94
N TYR A 160 -0.97 -6.37 -13.21
CA TYR A 160 -0.08 -7.46 -13.59
C TYR A 160 1.29 -6.88 -13.92
N ILE A 161 2.25 -7.06 -13.01
CA ILE A 161 3.59 -6.50 -13.11
C ILE A 161 4.55 -7.55 -13.66
N ILE A 162 5.20 -7.23 -14.77
CA ILE A 162 6.19 -8.10 -15.41
C ILE A 162 7.54 -7.40 -15.35
N PHE A 163 8.46 -7.97 -14.57
CA PHE A 163 9.87 -7.57 -14.60
C PHE A 163 10.56 -8.23 -15.78
N VAL A 164 11.19 -7.44 -16.63
CA VAL A 164 11.98 -7.93 -17.77
C VAL A 164 13.41 -7.47 -17.54
N LEU A 165 14.26 -8.38 -17.07
CA LEU A 165 15.57 -8.06 -16.51
C LEU A 165 16.68 -8.63 -17.39
N ASN A 166 17.53 -7.74 -17.89
CA ASN A 166 18.71 -8.09 -18.66
C ASN A 166 19.67 -8.90 -17.77
N HIS A 167 19.99 -10.11 -18.22
CA HIS A 167 20.91 -11.06 -17.60
C HIS A 167 22.11 -11.38 -18.52
N SER A 168 22.37 -10.51 -19.51
CA SER A 168 23.52 -10.66 -20.39
C SER A 168 24.85 -10.44 -19.66
N GLY A 169 25.96 -10.89 -20.26
CA GLY A 169 27.29 -10.82 -19.64
C GLY A 169 27.77 -9.39 -19.28
N SER A 170 27.21 -8.33 -19.88
CA SER A 170 27.53 -6.96 -19.46
C SER A 170 27.01 -6.62 -18.06
N MET A 171 26.01 -7.37 -17.59
CA MET A 171 25.43 -7.28 -16.25
C MET A 171 26.27 -8.02 -15.19
N ASP A 172 27.21 -8.86 -15.61
CA ASP A 172 28.19 -9.47 -14.69
C ASP A 172 29.29 -8.50 -14.25
N ASN A 173 29.35 -7.31 -14.84
CA ASN A 173 30.35 -6.30 -14.48
C ASN A 173 30.20 -5.86 -13.02
N ARG A 174 31.34 -5.64 -12.36
CA ARG A 174 31.46 -5.30 -10.93
C ARG A 174 31.61 -3.80 -10.69
N ASP A 175 31.42 -2.97 -11.71
CA ASP A 175 31.46 -1.50 -11.60
C ASP A 175 30.29 -0.93 -10.80
N LYS A 176 29.20 -1.69 -10.65
CA LYS A 176 28.09 -1.37 -9.75
C LYS A 176 27.75 -2.59 -8.91
N LYS A 177 27.49 -2.37 -7.62
CA LYS A 177 27.33 -3.45 -6.63
C LYS A 177 26.16 -3.18 -5.70
N PRO A 178 25.54 -4.22 -5.11
CA PRO A 178 24.52 -4.01 -4.09
C PRO A 178 24.98 -3.00 -3.02
N ILE A 179 24.07 -2.13 -2.60
CA ILE A 179 24.30 -1.15 -1.55
C ILE A 179 24.38 -1.88 -0.19
N PRO A 180 25.42 -1.65 0.63
CA PRO A 180 25.54 -2.24 1.97
C PRO A 180 24.34 -1.92 2.88
N ASN A 181 24.19 -2.70 3.96
CA ASN A 181 23.20 -2.50 5.03
C ASN A 181 21.71 -2.69 4.64
N PHE A 182 21.42 -3.19 3.43
CA PHE A 182 20.08 -3.65 3.09
C PHE A 182 19.81 -5.07 3.62
N PRO A 183 18.55 -5.44 3.92
CA PRO A 183 18.21 -6.74 4.53
C PRO A 183 18.74 -7.97 3.77
N ILE A 184 18.80 -7.89 2.44
CA ILE A 184 19.26 -9.00 1.58
C ILE A 184 20.72 -8.87 1.13
N TYR A 185 21.44 -7.83 1.55
CA TYR A 185 22.79 -7.51 1.08
C TYR A 185 23.76 -8.69 1.24
N ASN A 186 23.87 -9.24 2.45
CA ASN A 186 24.78 -10.35 2.76
C ASN A 186 24.45 -11.64 1.98
N LYS A 187 23.21 -11.81 1.54
CA LYS A 187 22.81 -12.93 0.68
C LYS A 187 23.20 -12.67 -0.78
N LEU A 188 22.97 -11.45 -1.27
CA LEU A 188 23.28 -11.05 -2.65
C LEU A 188 24.77 -11.16 -2.94
N ILE A 189 25.63 -10.59 -2.10
CA ILE A 189 27.07 -10.49 -2.40
C ILE A 189 27.81 -11.84 -2.45
N LYS A 190 27.19 -12.92 -1.95
CA LYS A 190 27.79 -14.27 -2.04
C LYS A 190 27.94 -14.72 -3.50
N ASN A 191 26.93 -14.45 -4.33
CA ASN A 191 26.86 -14.93 -5.71
C ASN A 191 26.73 -13.79 -6.74
N TYR A 192 26.26 -12.61 -6.32
CA TYR A 192 25.88 -11.49 -7.17
C TYR A 192 26.49 -10.17 -6.68
N ASN A 193 27.81 -10.13 -6.46
CA ASN A 193 28.51 -8.88 -6.14
C ASN A 193 28.86 -8.07 -7.41
N ASN A 194 27.83 -7.76 -8.19
CA ASN A 194 27.88 -7.15 -9.53
C ASN A 194 26.57 -6.39 -9.85
N ARG A 195 26.40 -5.91 -11.09
CA ARG A 195 25.18 -5.17 -11.50
C ARG A 195 23.91 -6.00 -11.31
N ILE A 196 23.94 -7.30 -11.60
CA ILE A 196 22.78 -8.20 -11.39
C ILE A 196 22.32 -8.16 -9.93
N GLY A 197 23.24 -8.24 -8.97
CA GLY A 197 22.87 -8.13 -7.56
C GLY A 197 22.23 -6.79 -7.21
N THR A 198 22.68 -5.71 -7.84
CA THR A 198 22.07 -4.37 -7.67
C THR A 198 20.63 -4.34 -8.22
N VAL A 199 20.40 -4.98 -9.37
CA VAL A 199 19.06 -5.11 -9.96
C VAL A 199 18.15 -5.91 -9.04
N TYR A 200 18.61 -7.04 -8.51
CA TYR A 200 17.85 -7.83 -7.55
C TYR A 200 17.55 -7.07 -6.25
N GLN A 201 18.48 -6.24 -5.78
CA GLN A 201 18.23 -5.33 -4.67
C GLN A 201 17.12 -4.33 -4.98
N ALA A 202 17.13 -3.71 -6.16
CA ALA A 202 16.09 -2.76 -6.57
C ALA A 202 14.71 -3.43 -6.72
N VAL A 203 14.66 -4.64 -7.29
CA VAL A 203 13.42 -5.45 -7.36
C VAL A 203 12.92 -5.79 -5.96
N TYR A 204 13.81 -6.22 -5.06
CA TYR A 204 13.43 -6.47 -3.66
C TYR A 204 12.86 -5.21 -3.02
N GLN A 205 13.47 -4.05 -3.23
CA GLN A 205 12.98 -2.78 -2.68
C GLN A 205 11.66 -2.33 -3.29
N PHE A 206 11.44 -2.57 -4.58
CA PHE A 206 10.11 -2.40 -5.19
C PHE A 206 9.08 -3.28 -4.49
N MET A 207 9.39 -4.56 -4.30
CA MET A 207 8.49 -5.52 -3.66
C MET A 207 8.21 -5.15 -2.20
N ASP A 208 9.25 -4.79 -1.47
CA ASP A 208 9.18 -4.31 -0.09
C ASP A 208 8.34 -3.03 -0.02
N ALA A 209 8.56 -2.06 -0.89
CA ALA A 209 7.73 -0.86 -0.98
C ALA A 209 6.27 -1.20 -1.31
N ARG A 210 6.00 -2.13 -2.24
CA ARG A 210 4.63 -2.58 -2.55
C ARG A 210 3.97 -3.29 -1.36
N ILE A 211 4.72 -4.06 -0.55
CA ILE A 211 4.21 -4.83 0.61
C ILE A 211 4.10 -3.96 1.87
N ASN A 212 5.14 -3.21 2.22
CA ASN A 212 5.28 -2.46 3.47
C ASN A 212 4.68 -1.05 3.40
N SER A 213 4.54 -0.46 2.21
CA SER A 213 3.67 0.73 2.08
C SER A 213 2.19 0.41 2.34
N ALA A 214 1.87 -0.88 2.45
CA ALA A 214 0.63 -1.39 2.93
C ALA A 214 0.55 -1.58 4.48
N GLN A 215 1.64 -1.29 5.19
CA GLN A 215 1.76 -1.41 6.65
C GLN A 215 2.01 -0.05 7.34
N ALA A 216 2.49 0.98 6.62
CA ALA A 216 2.81 2.29 7.19
C ALA A 216 1.59 3.14 7.63
N ASN A 217 0.36 2.67 7.37
CA ASN A 217 -0.82 3.10 8.10
C ASN A 217 -1.12 1.98 9.08
N GLN A 218 -1.09 2.25 10.39
CA GLN A 218 -1.24 1.26 11.47
C GLN A 218 -2.52 0.42 11.43
N ASN A 219 -3.44 0.66 10.49
CA ASN A 219 -4.64 -0.13 10.30
C ASN A 219 -4.76 -0.58 8.84
N GLN A 220 -4.49 -1.87 8.63
CA GLN A 220 -4.81 -2.71 7.47
C GLN A 220 -4.64 -2.14 6.06
N ILE A 221 -3.57 -2.54 5.36
CA ILE A 221 -3.55 -2.56 3.88
C ILE A 221 -2.97 -3.88 3.34
N LEU A 222 -3.31 -5.02 3.94
CA LEU A 222 -2.94 -6.33 3.37
C LEU A 222 -3.65 -6.68 2.03
N SER A 223 -4.54 -5.82 1.49
CA SER A 223 -5.45 -6.19 0.39
C SER A 223 -5.03 -5.80 -1.04
N ALA A 224 -4.20 -4.75 -1.21
CA ALA A 224 -3.84 -4.27 -2.56
C ALA A 224 -2.68 -5.08 -3.14
N THR A 225 -1.61 -5.30 -2.35
CA THR A 225 -0.44 -6.07 -2.76
C THR A 225 -0.73 -7.56 -2.94
N ARG A 226 -1.73 -8.11 -2.23
CA ARG A 226 -2.17 -9.51 -2.38
C ARG A 226 -2.93 -9.75 -3.70
N ARG A 227 -3.32 -8.69 -4.44
CA ARG A 227 -4.03 -8.83 -5.72
C ARG A 227 -3.14 -8.64 -6.94
N ASP A 228 -1.96 -8.03 -6.82
CA ASP A 228 -1.04 -7.94 -7.96
C ASP A 228 -0.60 -9.33 -8.42
N SER A 229 -0.59 -9.55 -9.73
CA SER A 229 0.12 -10.69 -10.31
C SER A 229 1.53 -10.25 -10.66
N ILE A 230 2.53 -11.09 -10.42
CA ILE A 230 3.92 -10.76 -10.69
C ILE A 230 4.58 -11.88 -11.48
N SER A 231 5.24 -11.50 -12.56
CA SER A 231 6.10 -12.40 -13.34
C SER A 231 7.46 -11.76 -13.53
N SER A 232 8.50 -12.59 -13.64
CA SER A 232 9.86 -12.15 -13.97
C SER A 232 10.40 -12.90 -15.17
N ILE A 233 10.95 -12.16 -16.13
CA ILE A 233 11.66 -12.67 -17.29
C ILE A 233 13.11 -12.25 -17.08
N LEU A 234 13.99 -13.24 -16.89
CA LEU A 234 15.42 -13.03 -17.05
C LEU A 234 15.74 -13.30 -18.51
N PHE A 235 16.32 -12.34 -19.22
CA PHE A 235 16.66 -12.50 -20.62
C PHE A 235 18.14 -12.25 -20.85
N ASP A 236 18.76 -13.18 -21.54
CA ASP A 236 20.05 -13.04 -22.17
C ASP A 236 19.88 -13.41 -23.66
N HIS A 237 21.00 -13.57 -24.37
CA HIS A 237 20.96 -14.15 -25.70
C HIS A 237 20.91 -15.68 -25.53
N GLU A 238 19.78 -16.33 -25.79
CA GLU A 238 19.86 -17.76 -26.12
C GLU A 238 20.56 -17.86 -27.48
N VAL A 239 21.76 -18.43 -27.46
CA VAL A 239 22.70 -18.60 -28.56
C VAL A 239 22.47 -19.97 -29.19
N PHE A 240 22.37 -20.04 -30.52
CA PHE A 240 22.95 -21.20 -31.22
C PHE A 240 24.36 -20.85 -31.69
N ASN A 241 25.31 -21.51 -31.03
CA ASN A 241 26.74 -21.72 -31.29
C ASN A 241 27.64 -20.56 -31.81
N PHE A 242 28.55 -20.16 -30.90
CA PHE A 242 29.80 -19.42 -31.12
C PHE A 242 29.74 -17.89 -31.29
N ALA A 243 29.11 -17.19 -30.35
CA ALA A 243 29.62 -15.91 -29.85
C ALA A 243 29.02 -15.62 -28.46
N ARG A 244 29.86 -15.48 -27.42
CA ARG A 244 29.42 -15.03 -26.10
C ARG A 244 29.11 -13.53 -26.16
N GLY A 245 27.83 -13.16 -26.00
CA GLY A 245 27.41 -11.81 -25.57
C GLY A 245 26.30 -11.18 -26.42
N GLY A 246 25.21 -10.76 -25.76
CA GLY A 246 24.16 -9.92 -26.36
C GLY A 246 22.84 -9.94 -25.57
N THR A 247 21.88 -9.12 -25.99
CA THR A 247 20.50 -9.13 -25.49
C THR A 247 19.51 -9.14 -26.65
N SER A 248 18.36 -9.81 -26.49
CA SER A 248 17.27 -9.77 -27.47
C SER A 248 16.02 -9.13 -26.86
N TYR A 249 15.76 -7.86 -27.22
CA TYR A 249 14.53 -7.17 -26.83
C TYR A 249 13.31 -7.81 -27.50
N GLU A 250 13.48 -8.37 -28.69
CA GLU A 250 12.41 -9.06 -29.40
C GLU A 250 11.86 -10.25 -28.62
N LEU A 251 12.73 -11.19 -28.21
CA LEU A 251 12.32 -12.37 -27.46
C LEU A 251 11.74 -11.98 -26.10
N ALA A 252 12.33 -10.98 -25.44
CA ALA A 252 11.87 -10.48 -24.15
C ALA A 252 10.44 -9.91 -24.24
N ILE A 253 10.16 -9.08 -25.26
CA ILE A 253 8.82 -8.51 -25.49
C ILE A 253 7.82 -9.58 -25.95
N GLN A 254 8.22 -10.53 -26.80
CA GLN A 254 7.35 -11.66 -27.19
C GLN A 254 6.95 -12.49 -25.97
N LYS A 255 7.90 -12.80 -25.09
CA LYS A 255 7.64 -13.58 -23.87
C LYS A 255 6.74 -12.81 -22.91
N ALA A 256 6.92 -11.49 -22.76
CA ALA A 256 6.01 -10.65 -22.00
C ALA A 256 4.59 -10.66 -22.60
N GLY A 257 4.46 -10.57 -23.94
CA GLY A 257 3.16 -10.66 -24.63
C GLY A 257 2.47 -12.01 -24.42
N PHE A 258 3.22 -13.11 -24.43
CA PHE A 258 2.71 -14.45 -24.12
C PHE A 258 2.19 -14.54 -22.68
N LEU A 259 2.93 -14.01 -21.71
CA LEU A 259 2.50 -13.96 -20.30
C LEU A 259 1.23 -13.14 -20.11
N ILE A 260 1.13 -11.96 -20.73
CA ILE A 260 -0.07 -11.12 -20.70
C ILE A 260 -1.27 -11.84 -21.34
N THR A 261 -1.04 -12.65 -22.36
CA THR A 261 -2.11 -13.37 -23.04
C THR A 261 -2.60 -14.56 -22.23
N ASN A 262 -1.70 -15.37 -21.68
CA ASN A 262 -2.08 -16.58 -20.95
C ASN A 262 -2.69 -16.30 -19.59
N TYR A 263 -2.24 -15.23 -18.92
CA TYR A 263 -2.70 -14.85 -17.59
C TYR A 263 -3.53 -13.56 -17.63
N PHE A 264 -4.25 -13.33 -18.73
CA PHE A 264 -5.06 -12.14 -18.90
C PHE A 264 -6.14 -12.05 -17.81
N ASP A 265 -6.20 -10.89 -17.14
CA ASP A 265 -7.27 -10.54 -16.20
C ASP A 265 -7.84 -9.18 -16.60
N PRO A 266 -9.13 -9.09 -16.99
CA PRO A 266 -9.74 -7.82 -17.40
C PRO A 266 -9.89 -6.80 -16.25
N LYS A 267 -9.59 -7.20 -15.01
CA LYS A 267 -9.59 -6.31 -13.84
C LYS A 267 -8.21 -5.75 -13.52
N LYS A 268 -7.16 -6.14 -14.27
CA LYS A 268 -5.78 -5.72 -14.02
C LYS A 268 -5.21 -4.93 -15.20
N GLU A 269 -4.51 -3.86 -14.87
CA GLU A 269 -3.69 -3.14 -15.85
C GLU A 269 -2.31 -3.79 -15.94
N ASN A 270 -1.81 -3.95 -17.17
CA ASN A 270 -0.50 -4.57 -17.40
C ASN A 270 0.61 -3.53 -17.30
N ILE A 271 1.61 -3.83 -16.47
CA ILE A 271 2.81 -3.03 -16.26
C ILE A 271 4.02 -3.86 -16.67
N ILE A 272 4.90 -3.31 -17.51
CA ILE A 272 6.22 -3.90 -17.77
C ILE A 272 7.29 -2.97 -17.22
N ILE A 273 8.16 -3.51 -16.35
CA ILE A 273 9.38 -2.83 -15.89
C ILE A 273 10.55 -3.52 -16.58
N PHE A 274 11.05 -2.88 -17.63
CA PHE A 274 12.10 -3.40 -18.50
C PHE A 274 13.43 -2.76 -18.16
N LEU A 275 14.39 -3.56 -17.68
CA LEU A 275 15.72 -3.09 -17.30
C LEU A 275 16.79 -3.67 -18.23
N SER A 276 17.61 -2.79 -18.81
CA SER A 276 18.69 -3.18 -19.69
C SER A 276 19.87 -2.19 -19.65
N ASP A 277 21.04 -2.64 -20.11
CA ASP A 277 22.21 -1.81 -20.37
C ASP A 277 22.14 -1.04 -21.70
N GLY A 278 21.08 -1.25 -22.49
CA GLY A 278 20.80 -0.50 -23.71
C GLY A 278 21.34 -1.10 -25.01
N SER A 279 22.04 -2.24 -24.92
CA SER A 279 22.81 -2.82 -26.03
C SER A 279 21.97 -3.70 -26.97
N CYS A 280 20.79 -3.24 -27.40
CA CYS A 280 19.93 -3.93 -28.37
C CYS A 280 19.08 -2.94 -29.18
N GLY A 281 18.67 -3.37 -30.39
CA GLY A 281 17.78 -2.63 -31.27
C GLY A 281 16.32 -2.65 -30.82
N ILE A 282 15.51 -1.79 -31.42
CA ILE A 282 14.07 -1.71 -31.14
C ILE A 282 13.35 -2.87 -31.84
N PRO A 283 12.61 -3.74 -31.12
CA PRO A 283 11.81 -4.79 -31.75
C PRO A 283 10.47 -4.21 -32.23
N LEU A 284 10.50 -3.35 -33.26
CA LEU A 284 9.38 -2.51 -33.68
C LEU A 284 8.06 -3.29 -33.85
N ASN A 285 8.09 -4.40 -34.61
CA ASN A 285 6.89 -5.17 -34.89
C ASN A 285 6.26 -5.74 -33.62
N GLN A 286 7.06 -6.40 -32.79
CA GLN A 286 6.62 -7.06 -31.55
C GLN A 286 6.17 -6.02 -30.52
N HIS A 287 6.85 -4.87 -30.47
CA HIS A 287 6.50 -3.76 -29.60
C HIS A 287 5.15 -3.13 -29.96
N HIS A 288 4.88 -2.89 -31.26
CA HIS A 288 3.56 -2.44 -31.70
C HIS A 288 2.47 -3.49 -31.46
N ILE A 289 2.78 -4.78 -31.67
CA ILE A 289 1.84 -5.88 -31.42
C ILE A 289 1.41 -5.91 -29.95
N ILE A 290 2.36 -5.90 -29.00
CA ILE A 290 2.02 -5.96 -27.57
C ILE A 290 1.24 -4.72 -27.12
N CYS A 291 1.59 -3.52 -27.62
CA CYS A 291 0.87 -2.29 -27.27
C CYS A 291 -0.58 -2.33 -27.78
N LYS A 292 -0.77 -2.67 -29.06
CA LYS A 292 -2.09 -2.79 -29.68
C LYS A 292 -2.94 -3.87 -29.02
N GLN A 293 -2.35 -5.00 -28.63
CA GLN A 293 -3.05 -6.07 -27.92
C GLN A 293 -3.57 -5.63 -26.53
N ASN A 294 -2.84 -4.76 -25.84
CA ASN A 294 -3.29 -4.25 -24.54
C ASN A 294 -4.41 -3.21 -24.72
N GLU A 295 -4.23 -2.28 -25.65
CA GLU A 295 -5.26 -1.29 -26.02
C GLU A 295 -6.60 -1.98 -26.37
N THR A 296 -6.59 -3.03 -27.20
CA THR A 296 -7.80 -3.77 -27.57
C THR A 296 -8.44 -4.53 -26.40
N LYS A 297 -7.66 -4.89 -25.38
CA LYS A 297 -8.13 -5.55 -24.14
C LYS A 297 -8.73 -4.56 -23.14
N GLY A 298 -8.68 -3.25 -23.41
CA GLY A 298 -9.39 -2.21 -22.68
C GLY A 298 -8.50 -1.27 -21.87
N PHE A 299 -7.22 -1.62 -21.67
CA PHE A 299 -6.25 -0.78 -20.94
C PHE A 299 -4.94 -0.72 -21.71
N PRO A 300 -4.38 0.48 -21.98
CA PRO A 300 -3.08 0.59 -22.62
C PRO A 300 -1.99 0.02 -21.73
N LEU A 301 -0.92 -0.49 -22.34
CA LEU A 301 0.25 -1.04 -21.63
C LEU A 301 1.06 0.10 -21.00
N TYR A 302 1.37 0.02 -19.70
CA TYR A 302 2.34 0.93 -19.09
C TYR A 302 3.73 0.32 -19.11
N LEU A 303 4.67 1.06 -19.70
CA LEU A 303 6.02 0.58 -19.95
C LEU A 303 7.06 1.48 -19.26
N TYR A 304 7.81 0.90 -18.34
CA TYR A 304 8.90 1.52 -17.60
C TYR A 304 10.24 1.00 -18.15
N MET A 305 10.91 1.81 -18.97
CA MET A 305 12.19 1.49 -19.59
C MET A 305 13.34 2.05 -18.75
N VAL A 306 14.13 1.16 -18.16
CA VAL A 306 15.22 1.52 -17.25
C VAL A 306 16.57 1.17 -17.88
N LEU A 307 17.37 2.20 -18.16
CA LEU A 307 18.76 2.05 -18.56
C LEU A 307 19.64 1.93 -17.32
N PHE A 308 20.33 0.80 -17.17
CA PHE A 308 21.29 0.55 -16.10
C PHE A 308 22.53 -0.14 -16.67
N GLY A 309 23.60 0.62 -16.89
CA GLY A 309 24.78 0.12 -17.59
C GLY A 309 25.82 1.21 -17.82
N ARG A 310 26.55 1.13 -18.95
CA ARG A 310 27.40 2.24 -19.43
C ARG A 310 26.57 3.17 -20.30
N ASN A 311 26.85 4.46 -20.20
CA ASN A 311 25.95 5.55 -20.61
C ASN A 311 25.79 5.77 -22.14
N SER A 312 26.15 4.79 -22.97
CA SER A 312 26.40 4.99 -24.40
C SER A 312 25.26 4.61 -25.34
N HIS A 313 24.24 3.83 -24.91
CA HIS A 313 23.20 3.34 -25.82
C HIS A 313 21.79 3.43 -25.21
N SER A 314 21.13 4.60 -25.28
CA SER A 314 19.76 4.77 -24.72
C SER A 314 18.65 4.83 -25.76
N HIS A 315 18.97 5.07 -27.02
CA HIS A 315 17.99 5.40 -28.06
C HIS A 315 16.86 4.36 -28.17
N SER A 316 17.20 3.07 -28.15
CA SER A 316 16.19 2.01 -28.28
C SER A 316 15.21 1.97 -27.12
N LEU A 317 15.70 2.10 -25.88
CA LEU A 317 14.86 2.12 -24.69
C LEU A 317 13.96 3.36 -24.64
N GLU A 318 14.50 4.51 -25.05
CA GLU A 318 13.75 5.77 -25.09
C GLU A 318 12.62 5.72 -26.14
N GLU A 319 12.92 5.25 -27.35
CA GLU A 319 11.91 5.11 -28.41
C GLU A 319 10.84 4.08 -28.07
N MET A 320 11.19 2.96 -27.45
CA MET A 320 10.18 2.00 -26.98
C MET A 320 9.21 2.64 -25.98
N ALA A 321 9.70 3.43 -25.02
CA ALA A 321 8.83 4.14 -24.09
C ALA A 321 7.91 5.15 -24.81
N LYS A 322 8.43 5.90 -25.80
CA LYS A 322 7.65 6.84 -26.62
C LYS A 322 6.56 6.14 -27.44
N ILE A 323 6.92 5.05 -28.13
CA ILE A 323 5.96 4.25 -28.91
C ILE A 323 4.88 3.70 -28.00
N ALA A 324 5.21 3.18 -26.82
CA ALA A 324 4.20 2.67 -25.89
C ALA A 324 3.28 3.80 -25.42
N GLN A 325 3.84 4.98 -25.13
CA GLN A 325 3.07 6.16 -24.72
C GLN A 325 2.08 6.64 -25.80
N SER A 326 2.37 6.47 -27.08
CA SER A 326 1.47 6.92 -28.15
C SER A 326 0.15 6.16 -28.23
N TYR A 327 0.04 5.00 -27.57
CA TYR A 327 -1.21 4.24 -27.42
C TYR A 327 -2.07 4.70 -26.23
N HIS A 328 -1.59 5.66 -25.44
CA HIS A 328 -2.35 6.24 -24.33
C HIS A 328 -3.14 7.47 -24.78
N PRO A 329 -4.29 7.77 -24.17
CA PRO A 329 -5.04 8.99 -24.42
C PRO A 329 -4.21 10.26 -24.16
N THR A 330 -4.34 11.26 -25.03
CA THR A 330 -3.59 12.54 -25.00
C THR A 330 -3.90 13.43 -23.78
N ASN A 331 -5.02 13.19 -23.09
CA ASN A 331 -5.47 13.99 -21.93
C ASN A 331 -5.24 13.24 -20.62
N THR A 332 -3.99 13.12 -20.20
CA THR A 332 -3.64 12.55 -18.90
C THR A 332 -3.26 13.66 -17.92
N SER A 333 -3.97 13.73 -16.78
CA SER A 333 -3.64 14.64 -15.69
C SER A 333 -2.20 14.44 -15.21
N SER A 334 -1.58 15.49 -14.63
CA SER A 334 -0.19 15.48 -14.13
C SER A 334 0.16 14.34 -13.13
N GLY A 335 -0.85 13.65 -12.57
CA GLY A 335 -0.70 12.51 -11.67
C GLY A 335 -1.03 11.13 -12.26
N ALA A 336 -1.31 11.02 -13.56
CA ALA A 336 -1.61 9.74 -14.21
C ALA A 336 -0.34 8.92 -14.47
N LEU A 337 -0.47 7.59 -14.45
CA LEU A 337 0.60 6.70 -14.88
C LEU A 337 0.93 6.97 -16.35
N ARG A 338 2.20 6.84 -16.71
CA ARG A 338 2.68 7.03 -18.08
C ARG A 338 3.84 6.09 -18.36
N CYS A 339 3.97 5.71 -19.62
CA CYS A 339 5.19 5.06 -20.09
C CYS A 339 6.36 6.03 -19.92
N GLN A 340 7.49 5.53 -19.43
CA GLN A 340 8.63 6.37 -19.11
C GLN A 340 9.95 5.68 -19.41
N PHE A 341 10.90 6.47 -19.87
CA PHE A 341 12.30 6.11 -19.93
C PHE A 341 13.04 6.73 -18.75
N THR A 342 13.92 5.98 -18.10
CA THR A 342 14.77 6.48 -17.03
C THR A 342 16.17 5.95 -17.14
N ARG A 343 17.14 6.86 -16.99
CA ARG A 343 18.56 6.55 -16.94
C ARG A 343 19.01 6.51 -15.49
N THR A 344 19.51 5.35 -15.06
CA THR A 344 20.00 5.14 -13.70
C THR A 344 21.52 5.12 -13.69
N MET A 345 22.11 6.20 -13.16
CA MET A 345 23.57 6.42 -13.19
C MET A 345 24.32 5.55 -12.18
N ASN A 346 23.68 5.23 -11.06
CA ASN A 346 24.23 4.48 -9.95
C ASN A 346 23.14 3.65 -9.26
N GLU A 347 23.56 2.88 -8.28
CA GLU A 347 22.76 1.92 -7.52
C GLU A 347 21.67 2.61 -6.69
N VAL A 348 21.99 3.77 -6.12
CA VAL A 348 21.05 4.57 -5.33
C VAL A 348 19.91 5.07 -6.21
N ASN A 349 20.22 5.58 -7.41
CA ASN A 349 19.22 6.06 -8.36
C ASN A 349 18.36 4.91 -8.89
N LEU A 350 18.92 3.72 -9.07
CA LEU A 350 18.17 2.54 -9.48
C LEU A 350 17.15 2.12 -8.41
N VAL A 351 17.60 1.98 -7.16
CA VAL A 351 16.73 1.62 -6.03
C VAL A 351 15.65 2.68 -5.80
N SER A 352 16.03 3.97 -5.82
CA SER A 352 15.10 5.10 -5.71
C SER A 352 14.05 5.08 -6.82
N HIS A 353 14.46 4.83 -8.08
CA HIS A 353 13.52 4.73 -9.19
C HIS A 353 12.49 3.63 -8.99
N PHE A 354 12.93 2.41 -8.65
CA PHE A 354 12.03 1.28 -8.41
C PHE A 354 11.07 1.56 -7.25
N THR A 355 11.56 2.19 -6.18
CA THR A 355 10.71 2.63 -5.06
C THR A 355 9.65 3.64 -5.53
N ASN A 356 10.05 4.66 -6.31
CA ASN A 356 9.13 5.67 -6.82
C ASN A 356 8.07 5.06 -7.75
N VAL A 357 8.43 4.09 -8.60
CA VAL A 357 7.44 3.38 -9.44
C VAL A 357 6.43 2.63 -8.56
N ALA A 358 6.87 1.93 -7.53
CA ALA A 358 5.97 1.26 -6.59
C ALA A 358 4.99 2.23 -5.93
N GLU A 359 5.45 3.44 -5.57
CA GLU A 359 4.61 4.50 -5.02
C GLU A 359 3.65 5.12 -6.03
N SER A 360 4.08 5.32 -7.28
CA SER A 360 3.21 5.81 -8.35
C SER A 360 2.04 4.85 -8.59
N LEU A 361 2.32 3.54 -8.66
CA LEU A 361 1.29 2.50 -8.79
C LEU A 361 0.33 2.49 -7.59
N ARG A 362 0.79 2.85 -6.38
CA ARG A 362 -0.07 2.97 -5.19
C ARG A 362 -1.03 4.17 -5.30
N ASN A 363 -0.55 5.29 -5.82
CA ASN A 363 -1.32 6.53 -5.88
C ASN A 363 -2.29 6.56 -7.07
N HIS A 364 -2.10 5.68 -8.04
CA HIS A 364 -2.98 5.60 -9.19
C HIS A 364 -4.35 5.01 -8.82
N LYS A 365 -5.39 5.77 -9.16
CA LYS A 365 -6.79 5.37 -9.04
C LYS A 365 -7.29 5.07 -10.45
N PRO A 366 -7.61 3.81 -10.80
CA PRO A 366 -8.13 3.49 -12.12
C PRO A 366 -9.53 4.09 -12.23
N ALA A 367 -9.78 4.86 -13.28
CA ALA A 367 -11.11 5.37 -13.57
C ALA A 367 -11.85 4.36 -14.46
N LEU A 368 -12.91 3.76 -13.95
CA LEU A 368 -13.79 2.90 -14.75
C LEU A 368 -14.63 3.77 -15.69
N LEU A 369 -14.36 3.69 -17.00
CA LEU A 369 -15.26 4.21 -18.03
C LEU A 369 -16.37 3.19 -18.31
N LYS A 370 -17.60 3.53 -17.93
CA LYS A 370 -18.79 2.75 -18.28
C LYS A 370 -18.98 2.81 -19.81
N LYS A 371 -18.84 1.68 -20.50
CA LYS A 371 -19.27 1.60 -21.91
C LYS A 371 -20.78 1.79 -21.97
N ILE A 372 -21.22 2.91 -22.55
CA ILE A 372 -22.61 3.06 -22.99
C ILE A 372 -22.80 2.05 -24.12
N LYS A 373 -23.73 1.11 -23.95
CA LYS A 373 -24.16 0.19 -25.02
C LYS A 373 -25.08 0.91 -25.99
#